data_AF-A0A920G4L5-F1
#
_entry.id   AF-A0A920G4L5-F1
#
_cell.length_a   1.000
_cell.length_b   1.000
_cell.length_c   1.000
_cell.angle_alpha   90.00
_cell.angle_beta   90.00
_cell.angle_gamma   90.00
#
_symmetry.space_group_name_H-M   'P 1'
#
loop_
_entity.id
_entity.type
_entity.pdbx_description
1 polymer ?
#
loop_
_entity_poly.entity_id
_entity_poly.type
_entity_poly.pdbx_seq_one_letter_code
_entity_poly.pdbx_strand_id
1 'polypeptide(L)'
;MISGKFRRWYADAGWLEQFINLDMPFDLDTRLGNIEAVRANMERSDVTSAEAFRQVLELYSIELQYGRGIEAYTDTITLGGMEREVDILRIGRVALVYQSTDGAETGAWNKEAKMWEELSAGDYAAAVRKGVRIAKKQATIELLNMPVSAPEAN
;
A
#
# COMPACT_ATOMS: atom_id res chain seq x y z
N MET A 1 -23.91 -7.75 -29.30
CA MET A 1 -22.48 -7.75 -29.70
C MET A 1 -21.90 -6.43 -29.22
N ILE A 2 -21.04 -6.45 -28.20
CA ILE A 2 -20.50 -5.23 -27.59
C ILE A 2 -19.28 -4.78 -28.40
N SER A 3 -19.13 -3.46 -28.61
CA SER A 3 -18.05 -2.93 -29.46
C SER A 3 -16.66 -3.23 -28.87
N GLY A 4 -15.67 -3.45 -29.74
CA GLY A 4 -14.28 -3.68 -29.35
C GLY A 4 -13.66 -2.55 -28.51
N LYS A 5 -14.22 -1.33 -28.55
CA LYS A 5 -13.82 -0.22 -27.67
C LYS A 5 -14.26 -0.42 -26.22
N PHE A 6 -15.41 -1.06 -25.98
CA PHE A 6 -15.90 -1.34 -24.63
C PHE A 6 -15.07 -2.44 -23.99
N ARG A 7 -14.69 -3.48 -24.76
CA ARG A 7 -13.82 -4.56 -24.29
C ARG A 7 -12.41 -4.07 -23.91
N ARG A 8 -11.87 -3.09 -24.64
CA ARG A 8 -10.56 -2.46 -24.34
C ARG A 8 -10.56 -1.55 -23.11
N TRP A 9 -11.71 -0.99 -22.72
CA TRP A 9 -11.81 -0.21 -21.47
C TRP A 9 -11.80 -1.07 -20.21
N TYR A 10 -12.28 -2.32 -20.30
CA TYR A 10 -12.30 -3.27 -19.17
C TYR A 10 -11.06 -4.15 -19.08
N ALA A 11 -10.49 -4.56 -20.22
CA ALA A 11 -9.41 -5.53 -20.28
C ALA A 11 -8.14 -5.07 -19.56
N ASP A 12 -7.87 -3.77 -19.53
CA ASP A 12 -6.52 -3.38 -19.18
C ASP A 12 -6.33 -3.30 -17.67
N ALA A 13 -7.33 -2.94 -16.84
CA ALA A 13 -7.14 -2.56 -15.43
C ALA A 13 -5.85 -1.71 -15.18
N GLY A 14 -5.31 -1.10 -16.25
CA GLY A 14 -3.91 -0.73 -16.32
C GLY A 14 -3.66 0.56 -15.57
N TRP A 15 -4.71 1.36 -15.44
CA TRP A 15 -4.75 2.49 -14.55
C TRP A 15 -4.59 2.07 -13.08
N LEU A 16 -5.14 0.91 -12.67
CA LEU A 16 -5.05 0.41 -11.31
C LEU A 16 -3.66 -0.14 -11.02
N GLU A 17 -3.08 -0.87 -11.98
CA GLU A 17 -1.68 -1.30 -11.91
C GLU A 17 -0.73 -0.11 -11.85
N GLN A 18 -0.93 0.90 -12.72
CA GLN A 18 -0.14 2.12 -12.70
C GLN A 18 -0.29 2.87 -11.36
N PHE A 19 -1.50 2.91 -10.81
CA PHE A 19 -1.76 3.49 -9.51
C PHE A 19 -1.02 2.75 -8.38
N ILE A 20 -1.02 1.40 -8.39
CA ILE A 20 -0.26 0.60 -7.43
C ILE A 20 1.23 0.89 -7.53
N ASN A 21 1.78 0.94 -8.74
CA ASN A 21 3.20 1.18 -9.01
C ASN A 21 3.68 2.61 -8.66
N LEU A 22 2.75 3.56 -8.51
CA LEU A 22 3.03 4.93 -8.10
C LEU A 22 2.79 5.16 -6.60
N ASP A 23 2.16 4.23 -5.89
CA ASP A 23 1.95 4.34 -4.45
C ASP A 23 3.10 3.72 -3.64
N MET A 24 2.95 3.71 -2.32
CA MET A 24 3.87 3.06 -1.39
C MET A 24 3.89 1.54 -1.61
N PRO A 25 5.05 0.88 -1.46
CA PRO A 25 5.25 -0.52 -1.77
C PRO A 25 4.75 -1.42 -0.62
N PHE A 26 3.44 -1.53 -0.45
CA PHE A 26 2.82 -2.48 0.47
C PHE A 26 1.98 -3.49 -0.29
N ASP A 27 1.96 -4.73 0.21
CA ASP A 27 1.18 -5.86 -0.31
C ASP A 27 1.26 -6.01 -1.85
N LEU A 28 2.39 -5.65 -2.46
CA LEU A 28 2.50 -5.50 -3.91
C LEU A 28 2.15 -6.79 -4.64
N ASP A 29 2.69 -7.92 -4.18
CA ASP A 29 2.43 -9.23 -4.78
C ASP A 29 0.94 -9.57 -4.78
N THR A 30 0.26 -9.32 -3.65
CA THR A 30 -1.18 -9.54 -3.52
C THR A 30 -1.97 -8.59 -4.41
N ARG A 31 -1.65 -7.30 -4.40
CA ARG A 31 -2.38 -6.26 -5.14
C ARG A 31 -2.25 -6.46 -6.65
N LEU A 32 -1.04 -6.75 -7.13
CA LEU A 32 -0.78 -7.05 -8.54
C LEU A 32 -1.32 -8.43 -8.95
N GLY A 33 -1.22 -9.43 -8.07
CA GLY A 33 -1.80 -10.76 -8.29
C GLY A 33 -3.31 -10.72 -8.45
N ASN A 34 -4.02 -9.88 -7.68
CA ASN A 34 -5.46 -9.68 -7.82
C ASN A 34 -5.83 -9.06 -9.18
N ILE A 35 -5.03 -8.13 -9.69
CA ILE A 35 -5.21 -7.58 -11.04
C ILE A 35 -5.06 -8.69 -12.08
N GLU A 36 -4.00 -9.49 -11.96
CA GLU A 36 -3.71 -10.55 -12.92
C GLU A 36 -4.81 -11.63 -12.92
N ALA A 37 -5.31 -12.01 -11.74
CA ALA A 37 -6.42 -12.94 -11.62
C ALA A 37 -7.69 -12.42 -12.32
N VAL A 38 -8.01 -11.13 -12.17
CA VAL A 38 -9.16 -10.49 -12.83
C VAL A 38 -8.95 -10.44 -14.34
N ARG A 39 -7.74 -10.08 -14.81
CA ARG A 39 -7.39 -10.09 -16.25
C ARG A 39 -7.55 -11.47 -16.86
N ALA A 40 -6.95 -12.49 -16.25
CA ALA A 40 -7.03 -13.87 -16.72
C ALA A 40 -8.48 -14.36 -16.80
N ASN A 41 -9.32 -13.99 -15.83
CA ASN A 41 -10.73 -14.36 -15.88
C ASN A 41 -11.48 -13.70 -17.05
N MET A 42 -11.15 -12.45 -17.41
CA MET A 42 -11.79 -11.73 -18.54
C MET A 42 -11.43 -12.29 -19.92
N GLU A 43 -10.33 -13.03 -20.03
CA GLU A 43 -9.92 -13.68 -21.29
C GLU A 43 -10.78 -14.90 -21.63
N ARG A 44 -11.45 -15.47 -20.63
CA ARG A 44 -12.34 -16.62 -20.83
C ARG A 44 -13.55 -16.27 -21.69
N SER A 45 -13.91 -17.19 -22.59
CA SER A 45 -15.03 -17.01 -23.53
C SER A 45 -16.42 -17.06 -22.89
N ASP A 46 -16.53 -17.61 -21.68
CA ASP A 46 -17.80 -17.82 -20.97
C ASP A 46 -18.12 -16.69 -19.97
N VAL A 47 -17.22 -15.73 -19.77
CA VAL A 47 -17.46 -14.59 -18.87
C VAL A 47 -18.36 -13.54 -19.53
N THR A 48 -19.44 -13.22 -18.83
CA THR A 48 -20.37 -12.18 -19.27
C THR A 48 -19.82 -10.79 -18.98
N SER A 49 -20.26 -9.78 -19.73
CA SER A 49 -19.84 -8.39 -19.49
C SER A 49 -20.27 -7.85 -18.13
N ALA A 50 -21.40 -8.33 -17.60
CA ALA A 50 -21.87 -7.96 -16.26
C ALA A 50 -20.97 -8.55 -15.15
N GLU A 51 -20.49 -9.77 -15.35
CA GLU A 51 -19.56 -10.42 -14.42
C GLU A 51 -18.18 -9.75 -14.46
N ALA A 52 -17.64 -9.49 -15.65
CA ALA A 52 -16.39 -8.73 -15.79
C ALA A 52 -16.47 -7.35 -15.12
N PHE A 53 -17.58 -6.62 -15.32
CA PHE A 53 -17.80 -5.34 -14.66
C PHE A 53 -17.82 -5.46 -13.13
N ARG A 54 -18.51 -6.47 -12.60
CA ARG A 54 -18.57 -6.71 -11.14
C ARG A 54 -17.19 -6.96 -10.55
N GLN A 55 -16.37 -7.78 -11.21
CA GLN A 55 -15.02 -8.09 -10.74
C GLN A 55 -14.10 -6.87 -10.74
N VAL A 56 -14.18 -5.99 -11.76
CA VAL A 56 -13.43 -4.73 -11.75
C VAL A 56 -13.86 -3.83 -10.60
N LEU A 57 -15.17 -3.72 -10.34
CA LEU A 57 -15.67 -2.92 -9.23
C LEU A 57 -15.25 -3.48 -7.88
N GLU A 58 -15.23 -4.80 -7.74
CA GLU A 58 -14.75 -5.48 -6.52
C GLU A 58 -13.27 -5.20 -6.30
N LEU A 59 -12.44 -5.36 -7.34
CA LEU A 59 -11.02 -5.05 -7.29
C LEU A 59 -10.76 -3.59 -6.91
N TYR A 60 -11.51 -2.66 -7.50
CA TYR A 60 -11.44 -1.25 -7.14
C TYR A 60 -11.88 -0.99 -5.69
N SER A 61 -12.95 -1.64 -5.24
CA SER A 61 -13.45 -1.53 -3.87
C SER A 61 -12.41 -2.00 -2.86
N ILE A 62 -11.73 -3.12 -3.14
CA ILE A 62 -10.61 -3.62 -2.33
C ILE A 62 -9.47 -2.58 -2.31
N GLU A 63 -9.11 -2.04 -3.48
CA GLU A 63 -8.01 -1.06 -3.55
C GLU A 63 -8.32 0.22 -2.73
N LEU A 64 -9.59 0.66 -2.72
CA LEU A 64 -10.04 1.77 -1.90
C LEU A 64 -9.96 1.49 -0.38
N GLN A 65 -10.09 0.24 0.04
CA GLN A 65 -10.00 -0.14 1.46
C GLN A 65 -8.59 0.10 2.02
N TYR A 66 -7.54 -0.08 1.21
CA TYR A 66 -6.16 0.23 1.62
C TYR A 66 -5.94 1.72 1.93
N GLY A 67 -6.82 2.61 1.49
CA GLY A 67 -6.79 4.03 1.89
C GLY A 67 -7.11 4.28 3.36
N ARG A 68 -7.56 3.26 4.11
CA ARG A 68 -8.05 3.39 5.48
C ARG A 68 -7.33 2.44 6.43
N GLY A 69 -7.48 2.71 7.73
CA GLY A 69 -7.02 1.83 8.79
C GLY A 69 -5.55 2.00 9.15
N ILE A 70 -5.14 1.20 10.12
CA ILE A 70 -3.77 1.11 10.62
C ILE A 70 -3.39 -0.36 10.69
N GLU A 71 -2.22 -0.70 10.19
CA GLU A 71 -1.74 -2.07 10.09
C GLU A 71 -0.24 -2.12 10.40
N ALA A 72 0.20 -3.20 11.04
CA ALA A 72 1.62 -3.42 11.28
C ALA A 72 1.99 -4.87 11.01
N TYR A 73 3.14 -5.07 10.39
CA TYR A 73 3.70 -6.36 10.04
C TYR A 73 5.22 -6.28 10.07
N THR A 74 5.89 -7.42 10.12
CA THR A 74 7.35 -7.50 10.03
C THR A 74 7.74 -7.75 8.58
N ASP A 75 8.76 -7.05 8.10
CA ASP A 75 9.27 -7.20 6.73
C ASP A 75 10.79 -7.02 6.70
N THR A 76 11.43 -7.49 5.63
CA THR A 76 12.84 -7.27 5.37
C THR A 76 13.00 -6.18 4.31
N ILE A 77 13.60 -5.05 4.69
CA ILE A 77 13.84 -3.92 3.79
C ILE A 77 15.33 -3.67 3.61
N THR A 78 15.72 -3.09 2.47
CA THR A 78 17.10 -2.67 2.23
C THR A 78 17.34 -1.26 2.78
N LEU A 79 18.21 -1.14 3.77
CA LEU A 79 18.67 0.13 4.35
C LEU A 79 20.18 0.25 4.17
N GLY A 80 20.64 1.31 3.49
CA GLY A 80 22.07 1.51 3.23
C GLY A 80 22.75 0.35 2.48
N GLY A 81 22.00 -0.39 1.65
CA GLY A 81 22.49 -1.55 0.90
C GLY A 81 22.53 -2.86 1.70
N MET A 82 22.04 -2.89 2.94
CA MET A 82 21.92 -4.10 3.75
C MET A 82 20.46 -4.43 4.01
N GLU A 83 20.10 -5.70 3.89
CA GLU A 83 18.79 -6.20 4.31
C GLU A 83 18.67 -6.18 5.84
N ARG A 84 17.55 -5.64 6.33
CA ARG A 84 17.22 -5.57 7.75
C ARG A 84 15.77 -5.92 7.98
N GLU A 85 15.53 -6.78 8.97
CA GLU A 85 14.19 -7.05 9.46
C GLU A 85 13.70 -5.87 10.31
N VAL A 86 12.52 -5.37 10.02
CA VAL A 86 11.92 -4.20 10.66
C VAL A 86 10.43 -4.43 10.92
N ASP A 87 9.87 -3.72 11.89
CA ASP A 87 8.41 -3.56 12.02
C ASP A 87 7.96 -2.43 11.08
N ILE A 88 7.12 -2.76 10.11
CA ILE A 88 6.43 -1.81 9.23
C ILE A 88 5.11 -1.40 9.87
N LEU A 89 4.79 -0.11 9.79
CA LEU A 89 3.50 0.47 10.14
C LEU A 89 2.93 1.21 8.94
N ARG A 90 1.74 0.80 8.51
CA ARG A 90 0.98 1.43 7.43
C ARG A 90 -0.22 2.16 8.00
N ILE A 91 -0.36 3.42 7.65
CA ILE A 91 -1.54 4.26 7.96
C ILE A 91 -2.22 4.62 6.66
N GLY A 92 -3.22 3.80 6.28
CA GLY A 92 -3.90 3.92 5.00
C GLY A 92 -2.90 4.09 3.85
N ARG A 93 -3.04 5.18 3.10
CA ARG A 93 -2.09 5.64 2.07
C ARG A 93 -1.34 6.92 2.44
N VAL A 94 -1.44 7.32 3.70
CA VAL A 94 -0.90 8.60 4.21
C VAL A 94 0.55 8.43 4.63
N ALA A 95 0.87 7.32 5.29
CA ALA A 95 2.23 7.04 5.75
C ALA A 95 2.53 5.53 5.71
N LEU A 96 3.75 5.21 5.29
CA LEU A 96 4.36 3.90 5.44
C LEU A 96 5.71 4.13 6.13
N VAL A 97 5.84 3.62 7.35
CA VAL A 97 7.01 3.86 8.20
C VAL A 97 7.56 2.55 8.71
N TYR A 98 8.86 2.51 8.98
CA TYR A 98 9.50 1.38 9.61
C TYR A 98 10.10 1.77 10.96
N GLN A 99 10.25 0.78 11.82
CA GLN A 99 11.11 0.86 13.00
C GLN A 99 11.95 -0.41 13.07
N SER A 100 13.25 -0.28 13.32
CA SER A 100 14.10 -1.44 13.57
C SER A 100 13.59 -2.23 14.78
N THR A 101 13.86 -3.53 14.81
CA THR A 101 13.36 -4.42 15.88
C THR A 101 13.88 -4.03 17.28
N ASP A 102 15.07 -3.44 17.36
CA ASP A 102 15.64 -2.85 18.58
C ASP A 102 15.11 -1.42 18.89
N GLY A 103 14.38 -0.83 17.94
CA GLY A 103 13.80 0.49 18.04
C GLY A 103 14.78 1.66 17.93
N ALA A 104 16.04 1.41 17.54
CA ALA A 104 17.07 2.43 17.40
C ALA A 104 16.89 3.31 16.16
N GLU A 105 16.41 2.73 15.07
CA GLU A 105 16.21 3.41 13.79
C GLU A 105 14.72 3.48 13.46
N THR A 106 14.31 4.59 12.86
CA THR A 106 12.94 4.80 12.38
C THR A 106 13.01 5.58 11.09
N GLY A 107 12.20 5.20 10.11
CA GLY A 107 12.18 5.88 8.82
C GLY A 107 10.80 5.85 8.18
N ALA A 108 10.65 6.62 7.11
CA ALA A 108 9.44 6.70 6.31
C ALA A 108 9.75 6.39 4.84
N TRP A 109 8.76 5.88 4.12
CA TRP A 109 8.85 5.75 2.68
C TRP A 109 8.68 7.11 2.01
N ASN A 110 9.70 7.56 1.28
CA ASN A 110 9.59 8.71 0.41
C ASN A 110 9.03 8.26 -0.96
N LYS A 111 7.83 8.74 -1.31
CA LYS A 111 7.16 8.39 -2.58
C LYS A 111 7.85 8.99 -3.81
N GLU A 112 8.43 10.18 -3.68
CA GLU A 112 9.11 10.90 -4.76
C GLU A 112 10.45 10.23 -5.09
N ALA A 113 11.26 9.97 -4.07
CA ALA A 113 12.56 9.31 -4.20
C ALA A 113 12.45 7.78 -4.37
N LYS A 114 11.26 7.21 -4.09
CA LYS A 114 10.99 5.76 -4.09
C LYS A 114 11.98 4.97 -3.24
N MET A 115 12.26 5.49 -2.05
CA MET A 115 13.20 4.87 -1.12
C MET A 115 12.82 5.15 0.33
N TRP A 116 13.38 4.34 1.23
CA TRP A 116 13.30 4.57 2.66
C TRP A 116 14.22 5.73 3.05
N GLU A 117 13.68 6.67 3.83
CA GLU A 117 14.41 7.78 4.42
C GLU A 117 14.37 7.67 5.95
N GLU A 118 15.54 7.76 6.57
CA GLU A 118 15.67 7.77 8.02
C GLU A 118 15.08 9.08 8.58
N LEU A 119 14.32 8.95 9.66
CA LEU A 119 13.78 10.08 10.40
C LEU A 119 14.66 10.39 11.59
N SER A 120 14.71 11.66 12.00
CA SER A 120 15.38 12.07 13.22
C SER A 120 14.86 11.27 14.42
N ALA A 121 15.78 10.56 15.09
CA ALA A 121 15.46 9.64 16.19
C ALA A 121 14.63 10.26 17.32
N GLY A 122 14.73 11.58 17.53
CA GLY A 122 13.99 12.31 18.57
C GLY A 122 12.52 12.59 18.24
N ASP A 123 12.15 12.70 16.96
CA ASP A 123 10.88 13.34 16.60
C ASP A 123 9.74 12.33 16.40
N TYR A 124 10.03 11.12 15.93
CA TYR A 124 9.00 10.17 15.50
C TYR A 124 9.10 8.76 16.10
N ALA A 125 10.26 8.33 16.61
CA ALA A 125 10.49 6.95 17.05
C ALA A 125 9.47 6.45 18.09
N ALA A 126 9.12 7.30 19.07
CA ALA A 126 8.14 6.95 20.10
C ALA A 126 6.70 6.85 19.54
N ALA A 127 6.34 7.76 18.63
CA ALA A 127 5.03 7.78 17.99
C ALA A 127 4.84 6.55 17.08
N VAL A 128 5.85 6.23 16.25
CA VAL A 128 5.85 5.04 15.39
C VAL A 128 5.73 3.76 16.22
N ARG A 129 6.54 3.62 17.28
CA ARG A 129 6.46 2.46 18.20
C ARG A 129 5.07 2.29 18.78
N LYS A 130 4.46 3.40 19.19
CA LYS A 130 3.10 3.38 19.73
C LYS A 130 2.07 3.02 18.66
N GLY A 131 2.21 3.55 17.45
CA GLY A 131 1.40 3.19 16.29
C GLY A 131 1.46 1.70 15.95
N VAL A 132 2.66 1.11 15.96
CA VAL A 132 2.86 -0.35 15.78
C VAL A 132 2.08 -1.12 16.85
N ARG A 133 2.18 -0.73 18.12
CA ARG A 133 1.42 -1.38 19.20
C ARG A 133 -0.09 -1.20 19.06
N ILE A 134 -0.56 -0.02 18.62
CA ILE A 134 -1.99 0.23 18.36
C ILE A 134 -2.48 -0.70 17.23
N ALA A 135 -1.74 -0.79 16.13
CA ALA A 135 -2.05 -1.68 15.01
C ALA A 135 -2.10 -3.16 15.43
N LYS A 136 -1.14 -3.58 16.29
CA LYS A 136 -1.10 -4.91 16.91
C LYS A 136 -2.14 -5.10 18.03
N LYS A 137 -3.01 -4.11 18.29
CA LYS A 137 -4.04 -4.10 19.36
C LYS A 137 -3.49 -4.26 20.79
N GLN A 138 -2.26 -3.82 21.01
CA GLN A 138 -1.54 -3.87 22.28
C GLN A 138 -1.58 -2.52 23.04
N ALA A 139 -2.14 -1.48 22.42
CA ALA A 139 -2.31 -0.15 23.02
C ALA A 139 -3.65 0.46 22.57
N THR A 140 -4.16 1.40 23.36
CA THR A 140 -5.39 2.13 23.04
C THR A 140 -5.16 3.13 21.92
N ILE A 141 -6.18 3.34 21.09
CA ILE A 141 -6.16 4.33 20.01
C ILE A 141 -6.10 5.74 20.60
N GLU A 142 -5.22 6.57 20.06
CA GLU A 142 -5.06 7.97 20.41
C GLU A 142 -4.47 8.76 19.22
N LEU A 143 -4.31 10.08 19.40
CA LEU A 143 -3.68 10.93 18.39
C LEU A 143 -2.16 10.70 18.38
N LEU A 144 -1.60 10.42 17.19
CA LEU A 144 -0.18 10.22 16.99
C LEU A 144 0.39 11.30 16.06
N ASN A 145 1.54 11.86 16.42
CA ASN A 145 2.31 12.73 15.53
C ASN A 145 3.13 11.86 14.58
N MET A 146 2.60 11.65 13.38
CA MET A 146 3.21 10.79 12.37
C MET A 146 3.90 11.61 11.29
N PRO A 147 5.02 11.11 10.73
CA PRO A 147 5.63 11.70 9.56
C PRO A 147 4.68 11.47 8.38
N VAL A 148 4.22 12.56 7.77
CA VAL A 148 3.36 12.52 6.58
C VAL A 148 4.00 13.41 5.52
N SER A 149 4.00 12.95 4.27
CA SER A 149 4.45 13.79 3.16
C SER A 149 3.61 15.06 3.12
N ALA A 150 4.26 16.21 2.99
CA ALA A 150 3.55 17.47 2.82
C ALA A 150 2.76 17.45 1.50
N PRO A 151 1.59 18.10 1.42
CA PRO A 151 0.88 18.25 0.16
C PRO A 151 1.75 19.02 -0.84
N GLU A 152 1.93 18.49 -2.04
CA GLU A 152 2.52 19.25 -3.15
C GLU A 152 1.56 20.40 -3.51
N ALA A 153 2.04 21.64 -3.41
CA ALA A 153 1.32 22.80 -3.94
C ALA A 153 1.46 22.77 -5.47
N ASN A 154 0.37 22.43 -6.17
CA ASN A 154 0.26 22.56 -7.62
C ASN A 154 0.15 24.02 -8.07
#